data_AF-A0A4R9GTP0-F1
#
_entry.id   AF-A0A4R9GTP0-F1
#
_cell.length_a   1.000
_cell.length_b   1.000
_cell.length_c   1.000
_cell.angle_alpha   90.00
_cell.angle_beta   90.00
_cell.angle_gamma   90.00
#
_symmetry.space_group_name_H-M   'P 1'
#
loop_
_entity.id
_entity.type
_entity.pdbx_description
1 polymer ?
#
loop_
_entity_poly.entity_id
_entity_poly.type
_entity_poly.pdbx_seq_one_letter_code
_entity_poly.pdbx_strand_id
1 'polypeptide(L)'
;MKTKLYILSGLIVILLAVFIVMEEKKEDLSEVSYWKLSLDRLEYFPPSKEWISESGENFYGNAFSIFLKDGIKKGGLFFSVSNRNEETGELIEYEGGYNSENTFRDLGQLKVKDFESLAEGISPSSSLKLGEGAPRIVLHSGNKTKTLRLGKKHFNGSTRIVMEEGKPATLLTAYNFIFERFQKGPEDFRQRQLVFPGKEFVQEIDYLEEEGKSIRIDNHPYQENGAKRNYWRRISGQIILLEPRLGEELYRSVIALRAELYPDEEKGAGFKVGNLLAPQGARSQFSLATLKVSLSGGDELMFRFHKPTEIQGKRFIPTIRIWNGSFKEPPFYVTEESFRKIKESAGLVEKASIWVAPKPPKKR
;
A
#
# COMPACT_ATOMS: atom_id res chain seq x y z
N MET A 1 -1.09 -66.50 -16.73
CA MET A 1 -0.31 -65.27 -16.48
C MET A 1 -0.55 -64.20 -17.54
N LYS A 2 -0.49 -64.51 -18.85
CA LYS A 2 -0.68 -63.54 -19.94
C LYS A 2 -1.99 -62.73 -19.84
N THR A 3 -3.12 -63.37 -19.58
CA THR A 3 -4.43 -62.70 -19.44
C THR A 3 -4.49 -61.71 -18.26
N LYS A 4 -3.86 -62.05 -17.12
CA LYS A 4 -3.76 -61.14 -15.97
C LYS A 4 -2.85 -59.94 -16.27
N LEU A 5 -1.81 -60.15 -17.08
CA LEU A 5 -0.91 -59.09 -17.54
C LEU A 5 -1.63 -58.11 -18.47
N TYR A 6 -2.45 -58.61 -19.41
CA TYR A 6 -3.26 -57.76 -20.31
C TYR A 6 -4.30 -56.93 -19.56
N ILE A 7 -4.95 -57.50 -18.54
CA ILE A 7 -5.90 -56.76 -17.70
C ILE A 7 -5.18 -55.65 -16.93
N LEU A 8 -4.01 -55.94 -16.34
CA LEU A 8 -3.22 -54.94 -15.61
C LEU A 8 -2.73 -53.82 -16.54
N SER A 9 -2.29 -54.17 -17.76
CA SER A 9 -1.88 -53.21 -18.79
C SER A 9 -3.03 -52.30 -19.20
N GLY A 10 -4.21 -52.88 -19.44
CA GLY A 10 -5.41 -52.12 -19.78
C GLY A 10 -5.86 -51.18 -18.65
N LEU A 11 -5.75 -51.63 -17.40
CA LEU A 11 -6.08 -50.81 -16.23
C LEU A 11 -5.12 -49.62 -16.08
N ILE A 12 -3.83 -49.81 -16.32
CA ILE A 12 -2.82 -48.74 -16.30
C ILE A 12 -3.10 -47.72 -17.40
N VAL A 13 -3.43 -48.17 -18.62
CA VAL A 13 -3.76 -47.27 -19.74
C VAL A 13 -5.03 -46.46 -19.46
N ILE A 14 -6.05 -47.09 -18.86
CA ILE A 14 -7.27 -46.38 -18.45
C ILE A 14 -6.95 -45.37 -17.34
N LEU A 15 -6.13 -45.73 -16.36
CA LEU A 15 -5.71 -44.80 -15.30
C LEU A 15 -4.93 -43.62 -15.85
N LEU A 16 -4.02 -43.86 -16.81
CA LEU A 16 -3.27 -42.82 -17.53
C LEU A 16 -4.20 -41.93 -18.36
N ALA A 17 -5.17 -42.51 -19.06
CA ALA A 17 -6.15 -41.74 -19.81
C ALA A 17 -7.04 -40.89 -18.89
N VAL A 18 -7.44 -41.42 -17.73
CA VAL A 18 -8.18 -40.65 -16.71
C VAL A 18 -7.30 -39.54 -16.15
N PHE A 19 -6.02 -39.78 -15.88
CA PHE A 19 -5.08 -38.75 -15.44
C PHE A 19 -4.92 -37.66 -16.50
N ILE A 20 -4.68 -38.01 -17.75
CA ILE A 20 -4.53 -37.05 -18.87
C ILE A 20 -5.81 -36.21 -19.04
N VAL A 21 -6.99 -36.85 -19.02
CA VAL A 21 -8.28 -36.13 -19.13
C VAL A 21 -8.56 -35.27 -17.89
N MET A 22 -8.10 -35.67 -16.71
CA MET A 22 -8.19 -34.86 -15.49
C MET A 22 -7.17 -33.72 -15.45
N GLU A 23 -6.01 -33.89 -16.09
CA GLU A 23 -4.93 -32.91 -16.19
C GLU A 23 -5.29 -31.83 -17.22
N GLU A 24 -5.80 -32.23 -18.40
CA GLU A 24 -6.36 -31.30 -19.42
C GLU A 24 -7.54 -30.49 -18.85
N LYS A 25 -8.39 -31.07 -18.01
CA LYS A 25 -9.48 -30.33 -17.34
C LYS A 25 -9.02 -29.43 -16.19
N LYS A 26 -7.81 -29.62 -15.65
CA LYS A 26 -7.30 -28.84 -14.52
C LYS A 26 -6.53 -27.59 -14.95
N GLU A 27 -5.97 -27.56 -16.15
CA GLU A 27 -5.13 -26.42 -16.58
C GLU A 27 -5.86 -25.37 -17.44
N ASP A 28 -6.90 -25.74 -18.22
CA ASP A 28 -7.55 -24.81 -19.16
C ASP A 28 -9.02 -24.45 -18.83
N LEU A 29 -9.30 -24.09 -17.57
CA LEU A 29 -10.42 -23.15 -17.35
C LEU A 29 -9.95 -21.76 -17.80
N SER A 30 -10.24 -21.44 -19.06
CA SER A 30 -10.01 -20.13 -19.67
C SER A 30 -10.58 -19.04 -18.76
N GLU A 31 -9.74 -18.09 -18.34
CA GLU A 31 -10.21 -16.96 -17.54
C GLU A 31 -11.26 -16.17 -18.31
N VAL A 32 -12.40 -15.90 -17.67
CA VAL A 32 -13.44 -15.04 -18.24
C VAL A 32 -13.40 -13.69 -17.52
N SER A 33 -13.33 -12.62 -18.29
CA SER A 33 -13.52 -11.26 -17.76
C SER A 33 -15.00 -11.10 -17.39
N TYR A 34 -15.29 -11.12 -16.09
CA TYR A 34 -16.67 -11.05 -15.60
C TYR A 34 -17.23 -9.64 -15.70
N TRP A 35 -16.43 -8.63 -15.34
CA TRP A 35 -16.81 -7.24 -15.54
C TRP A 35 -15.61 -6.31 -15.74
N LYS A 36 -15.92 -5.07 -16.08
CA LYS A 36 -15.00 -3.93 -16.03
C LYS A 36 -15.74 -2.73 -15.42
N LEU A 37 -15.32 -2.33 -14.24
CA LEU A 37 -15.87 -1.24 -13.44
C LEU A 37 -14.80 -0.18 -13.22
N SER A 38 -15.20 1.08 -13.25
CA SER A 38 -14.36 2.20 -12.83
C SER A 38 -14.65 2.47 -11.36
N LEU A 39 -13.93 1.80 -10.47
CA LEU A 39 -14.16 1.89 -9.04
C LEU A 39 -13.70 3.25 -8.48
N ASP A 40 -14.52 3.84 -7.62
CA ASP A 40 -14.20 5.05 -6.86
C ASP A 40 -14.05 4.75 -5.36
N ARG A 41 -14.73 3.72 -4.84
CA ARG A 41 -14.66 3.31 -3.44
C ARG A 41 -14.89 1.80 -3.27
N LEU A 42 -14.20 1.25 -2.27
CA LEU A 42 -14.40 -0.10 -1.75
C LEU A 42 -14.66 -0.02 -0.25
N GLU A 43 -15.61 -0.81 0.25
CA GLU A 43 -15.90 -0.95 1.68
C GLU A 43 -15.83 -2.43 2.07
N TYR A 44 -15.00 -2.75 3.06
CA TYR A 44 -14.89 -4.08 3.63
C TYR A 44 -15.69 -4.17 4.93
N PHE A 45 -16.48 -5.22 5.04
CA PHE A 45 -17.22 -5.58 6.24
C PHE A 45 -16.72 -6.94 6.75
N PRO A 46 -16.33 -7.02 8.03
CA PRO A 46 -15.74 -8.22 8.61
C PRO A 46 -16.79 -9.34 8.76
N PRO A 47 -16.34 -10.61 8.86
CA PRO A 47 -17.24 -11.72 9.19
C PRO A 47 -17.71 -11.66 10.65
N SER A 48 -18.79 -12.39 10.95
CA SER A 48 -19.22 -12.64 12.33
C SER A 48 -18.31 -13.66 13.03
N LYS A 49 -18.33 -13.68 14.36
CA LYS A 49 -17.53 -14.62 15.16
C LYS A 49 -17.92 -16.07 14.90
N GLU A 50 -19.21 -16.31 14.72
CA GLU A 50 -19.78 -17.62 14.38
C GLU A 50 -19.23 -18.10 13.04
N TRP A 51 -19.20 -17.22 12.03
CA TRP A 51 -18.69 -17.56 10.71
C TRP A 51 -17.19 -17.88 10.74
N ILE A 52 -16.38 -17.13 11.49
CA ILE A 52 -14.95 -17.43 11.68
C ILE A 52 -14.77 -18.81 12.31
N SER A 53 -15.50 -19.09 13.40
CA SER A 53 -15.42 -20.38 14.11
C SER A 53 -15.79 -21.56 13.21
N GLU A 54 -16.76 -21.38 12.31
CA GLU A 54 -17.22 -22.43 11.41
C GLU A 54 -16.34 -22.61 10.15
N SER A 55 -15.75 -21.53 9.65
CA SER A 55 -14.97 -21.54 8.41
C SER A 55 -13.49 -21.85 8.64
N GLY A 56 -12.94 -21.49 9.82
CA GLY A 56 -11.52 -21.55 10.11
C GLY A 56 -10.68 -20.52 9.35
N GLU A 57 -11.31 -19.49 8.79
CA GLU A 57 -10.67 -18.45 7.99
C GLU A 57 -10.30 -17.23 8.85
N ASN A 58 -9.17 -16.61 8.54
CA ASN A 58 -8.61 -15.50 9.33
C ASN A 58 -8.81 -14.15 8.62
N PHE A 59 -10.05 -13.81 8.28
CA PHE A 59 -10.37 -12.48 7.76
C PHE A 59 -10.23 -11.42 8.84
N TYR A 60 -9.86 -10.20 8.43
CA TYR A 60 -9.66 -9.10 9.38
C TYR A 60 -10.97 -8.76 10.10
N GLY A 61 -10.89 -8.51 11.40
CA GLY A 61 -12.05 -8.40 12.28
C GLY A 61 -12.79 -7.07 12.24
N ASN A 62 -12.23 -6.03 11.63
CA ASN A 62 -12.78 -4.68 11.64
C ASN A 62 -13.08 -4.14 10.24
N ALA A 63 -14.09 -3.28 10.13
CA ALA A 63 -14.45 -2.65 8.87
C ALA A 63 -13.45 -1.57 8.47
N PHE A 64 -13.19 -1.46 7.17
CA PHE A 64 -12.38 -0.40 6.60
C PHE A 64 -12.81 -0.11 5.17
N SER A 65 -12.33 1.00 4.62
CA SER A 65 -12.66 1.46 3.29
C SER A 65 -11.41 1.90 2.54
N ILE A 66 -11.44 1.78 1.23
CA ILE A 66 -10.39 2.29 0.35
C ILE A 66 -11.07 3.19 -0.67
N PHE A 67 -10.59 4.41 -0.83
CA PHE A 67 -11.13 5.41 -1.74
C PHE A 67 -10.11 5.75 -2.80
N LEU A 68 -10.62 6.09 -3.98
CA LEU A 68 -9.87 6.80 -5.01
C LEU A 68 -10.30 8.26 -4.97
N LYS A 69 -9.39 9.14 -4.57
CA LYS A 69 -9.65 10.57 -4.37
C LYS A 69 -8.95 11.42 -5.42
N ASP A 70 -9.69 12.39 -5.94
CA ASP A 70 -9.17 13.42 -6.85
C ASP A 70 -8.72 14.65 -6.07
N GLY A 71 -7.80 15.43 -6.67
CA GLY A 71 -7.41 16.76 -6.17
C GLY A 71 -6.44 16.80 -4.98
N ILE A 72 -6.11 15.65 -4.37
CA ILE A 72 -5.04 15.57 -3.37
C ILE A 72 -3.68 15.59 -4.07
N LYS A 73 -3.51 14.73 -5.08
CA LYS A 73 -2.31 14.66 -5.91
C LYS A 73 -2.54 15.45 -7.19
N LYS A 74 -1.60 16.30 -7.58
CA LYS A 74 -1.70 17.10 -8.82
C LYS A 74 -1.47 16.24 -10.06
N GLY A 75 -0.70 15.16 -9.94
CA GLY A 75 -0.43 14.19 -11.00
C GLY A 75 -0.89 12.77 -10.66
N GLY A 76 -1.99 12.31 -11.25
CA GLY A 76 -2.43 10.91 -11.17
C GLY A 76 -3.40 10.61 -10.02
N LEU A 77 -3.59 9.31 -9.77
CA LEU A 77 -4.57 8.79 -8.81
C LEU A 77 -4.02 8.83 -7.38
N PHE A 78 -4.86 9.20 -6.42
CA PHE A 78 -4.55 9.12 -4.98
C PHE A 78 -5.49 8.10 -4.32
N PHE A 79 -4.92 6.98 -3.87
CA PHE A 79 -5.66 6.03 -3.05
C PHE A 79 -5.57 6.47 -1.59
N SER A 80 -6.67 6.35 -0.86
CA SER A 80 -6.69 6.51 0.58
C SER A 80 -7.32 5.32 1.26
N VAL A 81 -6.79 4.93 2.42
CA VAL A 81 -7.30 3.85 3.26
C VAL A 81 -7.83 4.47 4.52
N SER A 82 -9.08 4.16 4.84
CA SER A 82 -9.76 4.72 5.99
C SER A 82 -10.39 3.65 6.86
N ASN A 83 -10.34 3.86 8.16
CA ASN A 83 -11.07 3.07 9.13
C ASN A 83 -11.49 3.96 10.29
N ARG A 84 -12.46 3.49 11.08
CA ARG A 84 -12.85 4.20 12.30
C ARG A 84 -11.92 3.78 13.42
N ASN A 85 -11.37 4.75 14.14
CA ASN A 85 -10.59 4.47 15.33
C ASN A 85 -11.53 4.09 16.49
N GLU A 86 -11.30 2.93 17.12
CA GLU A 86 -12.13 2.46 18.23
C GLU A 86 -11.93 3.27 19.52
N GLU A 87 -10.73 3.82 19.75
CA GLU A 87 -10.40 4.57 20.97
C GLU A 87 -10.99 5.98 21.00
N THR A 88 -11.00 6.68 19.86
CA THR A 88 -11.40 8.09 19.69
C THR A 88 -12.72 8.24 18.96
N GLY A 89 -13.16 7.21 18.22
CA GLY A 89 -14.35 7.26 17.36
C GLY A 89 -14.17 8.06 16.07
N GLU A 90 -12.98 8.64 15.86
CA GLU A 90 -12.64 9.47 14.70
C GLU A 90 -12.38 8.61 13.46
N LEU A 91 -12.63 9.20 12.28
CA LEU A 91 -12.24 8.59 11.01
C LEU A 91 -10.74 8.85 10.79
N ILE A 92 -9.95 7.80 10.71
CA ILE A 92 -8.54 7.89 10.34
C ILE A 92 -8.38 7.62 8.85
N GLU A 93 -7.44 8.30 8.22
CA GLU A 93 -7.20 8.17 6.78
C GLU A 93 -5.72 8.34 6.45
N TYR A 94 -5.16 7.35 5.75
CA TYR A 94 -3.79 7.36 5.25
C TYR A 94 -3.76 7.21 3.74
N GLU A 95 -2.67 7.59 3.09
CA GLU A 95 -2.42 7.21 1.69
C GLU A 95 -2.41 5.68 1.56
N GLY A 96 -3.07 5.19 0.52
CA GLY A 96 -3.04 3.80 0.10
C GLY A 96 -1.81 3.50 -0.75
N GLY A 97 -1.17 2.37 -0.48
CA GLY A 97 -0.03 1.88 -1.23
C GLY A 97 -0.42 0.89 -2.34
N TYR A 98 0.58 0.10 -2.76
CA TYR A 98 0.46 -0.86 -3.86
C TYR A 98 -0.70 -1.86 -3.73
N ASN A 99 -0.99 -2.32 -2.51
CA ASN A 99 -2.12 -3.24 -2.27
C ASN A 99 -3.48 -2.58 -2.52
N SER A 100 -3.61 -1.28 -2.27
CA SER A 100 -4.82 -0.51 -2.59
C SER A 100 -5.02 -0.44 -4.11
N GLU A 101 -3.97 -0.04 -4.83
CA GLU A 101 -3.98 0.05 -6.30
C GLU A 101 -4.31 -1.30 -6.96
N ASN A 102 -3.64 -2.38 -6.55
CA ASN A 102 -3.90 -3.71 -7.09
C ASN A 102 -5.32 -4.19 -6.79
N THR A 103 -5.84 -3.90 -5.61
CA THR A 103 -7.18 -4.33 -5.24
C THR A 103 -8.23 -3.60 -6.07
N PHE A 104 -8.04 -2.31 -6.31
CA PHE A 104 -8.87 -1.56 -7.26
C PHE A 104 -8.76 -2.11 -8.68
N ARG A 105 -7.56 -2.45 -9.14
CA ARG A 105 -7.36 -3.02 -10.48
C ARG A 105 -8.04 -4.39 -10.60
N ASP A 106 -7.77 -5.29 -9.66
CA ASP A 106 -8.20 -6.69 -9.70
C ASP A 106 -9.73 -6.82 -9.49
N LEU A 107 -10.32 -6.03 -8.59
CA LEU A 107 -11.78 -6.02 -8.38
C LEU A 107 -12.51 -5.12 -9.39
N GLY A 108 -11.87 -4.10 -9.94
CA GLY A 108 -12.41 -3.30 -11.03
C GLY A 108 -12.45 -4.07 -12.34
N GLN A 109 -11.48 -4.92 -12.61
CA GLN A 109 -11.42 -5.81 -13.77
C GLN A 109 -11.45 -7.27 -13.32
N LEU A 110 -12.55 -7.67 -12.70
CA LEU A 110 -12.67 -9.00 -12.12
C LEU A 110 -12.66 -10.06 -13.20
N LYS A 111 -11.67 -10.95 -13.12
CA LYS A 111 -11.60 -12.18 -13.89
C LYS A 111 -11.94 -13.37 -13.00
N VAL A 112 -12.76 -14.27 -13.51
CA VAL A 112 -13.22 -15.47 -12.81
C VAL A 112 -12.91 -16.71 -13.64
N LYS A 113 -12.80 -17.86 -12.98
CA LYS A 113 -12.70 -19.16 -13.63
C LYS A 113 -14.05 -19.70 -14.09
N ASP A 114 -15.10 -19.37 -13.35
CA ASP A 114 -16.46 -19.82 -13.63
C ASP A 114 -17.48 -18.91 -12.93
N PHE A 115 -18.72 -18.88 -13.43
CA PHE A 115 -19.84 -18.19 -12.79
C PHE A 115 -21.17 -18.90 -13.05
N GLU A 116 -22.04 -18.93 -12.03
CA GLU A 116 -23.37 -19.56 -12.08
C GLU A 116 -24.41 -18.65 -11.44
N SER A 117 -25.48 -18.31 -12.17
CA SER A 117 -26.59 -17.53 -11.62
C SER A 117 -27.52 -18.42 -10.79
N LEU A 118 -27.80 -18.01 -9.56
CA LEU A 118 -28.76 -18.67 -8.68
C LEU A 118 -30.18 -18.29 -9.09
N ALA A 119 -31.05 -19.30 -9.23
CA ALA A 119 -32.47 -19.04 -9.48
C ALA A 119 -33.09 -18.26 -8.31
N GLU A 120 -34.07 -17.41 -8.61
CA GLU A 120 -34.73 -16.59 -7.60
C GLU A 120 -35.35 -17.46 -6.49
N GLY A 121 -35.09 -17.10 -5.24
CA GLY A 121 -35.58 -17.83 -4.06
C GLY A 121 -34.74 -19.05 -3.65
N ILE A 122 -33.71 -19.43 -4.42
CA ILE A 122 -32.77 -20.49 -4.04
C ILE A 122 -31.61 -19.89 -3.25
N SER A 123 -31.46 -20.31 -2.00
CA SER A 123 -30.30 -19.98 -1.18
C SER A 123 -29.08 -20.82 -1.58
N PRO A 124 -27.87 -20.24 -1.59
CA PRO A 124 -26.65 -21.01 -1.81
C PRO A 124 -26.47 -22.07 -0.73
N SER A 125 -25.85 -23.20 -1.08
CA SER A 125 -25.58 -24.28 -0.13
C SER A 125 -24.82 -23.76 1.09
N SER A 126 -25.24 -24.15 2.29
CA SER A 126 -24.59 -23.78 3.56
C SER A 126 -23.12 -24.20 3.61
N SER A 127 -22.74 -25.25 2.86
CA SER A 127 -21.36 -25.71 2.71
C SER A 127 -20.43 -24.68 2.07
N LEU A 128 -20.96 -23.73 1.29
CA LEU A 128 -20.20 -22.67 0.63
C LEU A 128 -19.86 -21.51 1.57
N LYS A 129 -20.43 -21.49 2.78
CA LYS A 129 -20.20 -20.45 3.80
C LYS A 129 -20.52 -19.03 3.32
N LEU A 130 -21.61 -18.87 2.57
CA LEU A 130 -22.10 -17.58 2.03
C LEU A 130 -23.28 -16.99 2.82
N GLY A 131 -23.45 -17.37 4.09
CA GLY A 131 -24.52 -16.87 4.96
C GLY A 131 -24.34 -15.41 5.39
N GLU A 132 -25.29 -14.86 6.16
CA GLU A 132 -25.28 -13.44 6.59
C GLU A 132 -24.03 -13.03 7.39
N GLY A 133 -23.39 -13.95 8.10
CA GLY A 133 -22.16 -13.71 8.85
C GLY A 133 -20.87 -13.73 8.01
N ALA A 134 -20.95 -13.97 6.69
CA ALA A 134 -19.77 -14.01 5.84
C ALA A 134 -19.16 -12.60 5.61
N PRO A 135 -17.84 -12.50 5.38
CA PRO A 135 -17.23 -11.21 5.05
C PRO A 135 -17.82 -10.65 3.76
N ARG A 136 -17.92 -9.33 3.68
CA ARG A 136 -18.46 -8.65 2.50
C ARG A 136 -17.56 -7.54 2.01
N ILE A 137 -17.54 -7.36 0.70
CA ILE A 137 -16.89 -6.25 0.02
C ILE A 137 -17.94 -5.54 -0.81
N VAL A 138 -18.15 -4.27 -0.56
CA VAL A 138 -19.04 -3.42 -1.34
C VAL A 138 -18.19 -2.56 -2.28
N LEU A 139 -18.45 -2.70 -3.58
CA LEU A 139 -17.77 -2.00 -4.66
C LEU A 139 -18.66 -0.87 -5.15
N HIS A 140 -18.12 0.34 -5.20
CA HIS A 140 -18.80 1.52 -5.72
C HIS A 140 -18.16 1.97 -7.03
N SER A 141 -18.99 2.38 -7.98
CA SER A 141 -18.58 2.91 -9.29
C SER A 141 -19.59 3.98 -9.69
N GLY A 142 -19.36 5.21 -9.21
CA GLY A 142 -20.33 6.29 -9.29
C GLY A 142 -21.62 5.93 -8.55
N ASN A 143 -22.75 5.93 -9.27
CA ASN A 143 -24.05 5.58 -8.68
C ASN A 143 -24.35 4.07 -8.64
N LYS A 144 -23.42 3.24 -9.10
CA LYS A 144 -23.59 1.77 -9.12
C LYS A 144 -22.86 1.15 -7.94
N THR A 145 -23.53 0.21 -7.29
CA THR A 145 -22.96 -0.56 -6.19
C THR A 145 -23.09 -2.05 -6.48
N LYS A 146 -22.05 -2.82 -6.16
CA LYS A 146 -22.07 -4.29 -6.18
C LYS A 146 -21.56 -4.82 -4.84
N THR A 147 -22.26 -5.78 -4.26
CA THR A 147 -21.84 -6.41 -3.01
C THR A 147 -21.35 -7.82 -3.31
N LEU A 148 -20.11 -8.10 -2.89
CA LEU A 148 -19.50 -9.41 -2.94
C LEU A 148 -19.50 -10.02 -1.55
N ARG A 149 -20.02 -11.23 -1.41
CA ARG A 149 -19.94 -12.01 -0.18
C ARG A 149 -18.91 -13.13 -0.34
N LEU A 150 -17.99 -13.23 0.60
CA LEU A 150 -16.85 -14.12 0.50
C LEU A 150 -17.18 -15.48 1.15
N GLY A 151 -17.21 -16.53 0.35
CA GLY A 151 -17.46 -17.90 0.80
C GLY A 151 -16.16 -18.65 1.08
N LYS A 152 -16.25 -19.98 1.12
CA LYS A 152 -15.13 -20.88 1.40
C LYS A 152 -14.06 -20.88 0.29
N LYS A 153 -12.80 -21.00 0.67
CA LYS A 153 -11.67 -21.33 -0.22
C LYS A 153 -11.81 -22.76 -0.79
N HIS A 154 -11.49 -22.96 -2.07
CA HIS A 154 -11.43 -24.30 -2.66
C HIS A 154 -10.29 -25.12 -2.06
N PHE A 155 -10.39 -26.45 -2.12
CA PHE A 155 -9.40 -27.36 -1.54
C PHE A 155 -7.98 -27.16 -2.07
N ASN A 156 -7.83 -26.79 -3.35
CA ASN A 156 -6.53 -26.49 -3.97
C ASN A 156 -5.93 -25.13 -3.54
N GLY A 157 -6.71 -24.30 -2.84
CA GLY A 157 -6.32 -23.00 -2.32
C GLY A 157 -6.08 -21.89 -3.34
N SER A 158 -6.22 -22.14 -4.65
CA SER A 158 -5.99 -21.12 -5.68
C SER A 158 -7.21 -20.23 -5.93
N THR A 159 -8.40 -20.74 -5.63
CA THR A 159 -9.69 -20.08 -5.90
C THR A 159 -10.57 -20.07 -4.66
N ARG A 160 -11.55 -19.16 -4.64
CA ARG A 160 -12.56 -19.01 -3.61
C ARG A 160 -13.92 -18.82 -4.28
N ILE A 161 -14.95 -19.38 -3.64
CA ILE A 161 -16.34 -19.10 -3.99
C ILE A 161 -16.72 -17.73 -3.45
N VAL A 162 -17.21 -16.87 -4.33
CA VAL A 162 -17.69 -15.52 -4.02
C VAL A 162 -19.09 -15.38 -4.57
N MET A 163 -19.99 -14.72 -3.85
CA MET A 163 -21.34 -14.44 -4.35
C MET A 163 -21.49 -12.95 -4.63
N GLU A 164 -21.81 -12.59 -5.86
CA GLU A 164 -22.37 -11.27 -6.16
C GLU A 164 -23.83 -11.23 -5.72
N GLU A 165 -24.15 -10.34 -4.78
CA GLU A 165 -25.53 -10.11 -4.34
C GLU A 165 -26.33 -9.37 -5.43
N GLY A 166 -27.57 -9.82 -5.66
CA GLY A 166 -28.44 -9.29 -6.69
C GLY A 166 -29.70 -10.13 -6.86
N LYS A 167 -30.53 -9.78 -7.84
CA LYS A 167 -31.67 -10.58 -8.29
C LYS A 167 -31.59 -10.77 -9.81
N PRO A 168 -31.12 -11.94 -10.31
CA PRO A 168 -30.59 -13.09 -9.54
C PRO A 168 -29.20 -12.81 -8.92
N ALA A 169 -28.87 -13.52 -7.85
CA ALA A 169 -27.51 -13.55 -7.30
C ALA A 169 -26.63 -14.46 -8.15
N THR A 170 -25.32 -14.21 -8.19
CA THR A 170 -24.39 -15.01 -9.02
C THR A 170 -23.23 -15.53 -8.17
N LEU A 171 -22.99 -16.84 -8.24
CA LEU A 171 -21.81 -17.49 -7.68
C LEU A 171 -20.64 -17.35 -8.65
N LEU A 172 -19.48 -17.01 -8.12
CA LEU A 172 -18.25 -16.76 -8.85
C LEU A 172 -17.14 -17.65 -8.27
N THR A 173 -16.37 -18.27 -9.16
CA THR A 173 -15.10 -18.91 -8.79
C THR A 173 -13.97 -17.96 -9.12
N ALA A 174 -13.51 -17.21 -8.11
CA ALA A 174 -12.52 -16.14 -8.29
C ALA A 174 -11.16 -16.51 -7.66
N TYR A 175 -10.08 -15.88 -8.11
CA TYR A 175 -8.76 -16.12 -7.57
C TYR A 175 -8.66 -15.69 -6.10
N ASN A 176 -8.18 -16.59 -5.24
CA ASN A 176 -8.18 -16.36 -3.81
C ASN A 176 -7.22 -15.23 -3.38
N PHE A 177 -6.11 -15.01 -4.10
CA PHE A 177 -5.14 -13.97 -3.77
C PHE A 177 -5.74 -12.56 -3.74
N ILE A 178 -6.82 -12.31 -4.49
CA ILE A 178 -7.53 -11.02 -4.49
C ILE A 178 -8.11 -10.75 -3.10
N PHE A 179 -8.61 -11.80 -2.44
CA PHE A 179 -9.32 -11.72 -1.17
C PHE A 179 -8.42 -11.97 0.04
N GLU A 180 -7.28 -12.65 -0.11
CA GLU A 180 -6.29 -12.85 0.97
C GLU A 180 -5.77 -11.51 1.54
N ARG A 181 -5.77 -10.43 0.75
CA ARG A 181 -5.38 -9.09 1.21
C ARG A 181 -6.25 -8.56 2.36
N PHE A 182 -7.50 -9.04 2.47
CA PHE A 182 -8.43 -8.65 3.53
C PHE A 182 -8.27 -9.43 4.84
N GLN A 183 -7.24 -10.30 4.94
CA GLN A 183 -6.95 -11.06 6.16
C GLN A 183 -6.12 -10.28 7.19
N LYS A 184 -5.23 -9.39 6.74
CA LYS A 184 -4.30 -8.68 7.64
C LYS A 184 -4.94 -7.44 8.26
N GLY A 185 -5.57 -6.60 7.43
CA GLY A 185 -6.23 -5.37 7.86
C GLY A 185 -5.84 -4.17 7.01
N PRO A 186 -6.33 -2.96 7.35
CA PRO A 186 -6.07 -1.74 6.59
C PRO A 186 -4.58 -1.37 6.54
N GLU A 187 -3.77 -1.78 7.51
CA GLU A 187 -2.33 -1.48 7.58
C GLU A 187 -1.53 -2.07 6.42
N ASP A 188 -1.96 -3.21 5.85
CA ASP A 188 -1.32 -3.81 4.66
C ASP A 188 -1.68 -3.04 3.39
N PHE A 189 -2.73 -2.21 3.42
CA PHE A 189 -3.13 -1.34 2.32
C PHE A 189 -2.48 0.04 2.37
N ARG A 190 -1.92 0.46 3.51
CA ARG A 190 -1.32 1.79 3.70
C ARG A 190 0.05 1.91 3.02
N GLN A 191 0.37 3.10 2.55
CA GLN A 191 1.66 3.40 1.96
C GLN A 191 2.74 3.53 3.05
N ARG A 192 3.60 2.51 3.16
CA ARG A 192 4.72 2.53 4.12
C ARG A 192 5.93 3.30 3.62
N GLN A 193 6.24 3.30 2.33
CA GLN A 193 7.34 4.10 1.78
C GLN A 193 6.86 5.54 1.59
N LEU A 194 7.39 6.47 2.39
CA LEU A 194 6.75 7.77 2.60
C LEU A 194 7.02 8.77 1.47
N VAL A 195 8.12 8.56 0.73
CA VAL A 195 8.47 9.33 -0.47
C VAL A 195 8.69 8.33 -1.60
N PHE A 196 7.74 8.26 -2.55
CA PHE A 196 7.82 7.38 -3.71
C PHE A 196 7.58 8.18 -5.00
N PRO A 197 8.64 8.66 -5.67
CA PRO A 197 8.48 9.52 -6.85
C PRO A 197 7.97 8.76 -8.09
N GLY A 198 8.08 7.42 -8.13
CA GLY A 198 7.56 6.62 -9.24
C GLY A 198 8.19 7.01 -10.59
N LYS A 199 7.38 7.60 -11.48
CA LYS A 199 7.84 8.12 -12.80
C LYS A 199 8.41 9.54 -12.73
N GLU A 200 8.19 10.24 -11.61
CA GLU A 200 8.70 11.58 -11.35
C GLU A 200 10.10 11.51 -10.73
N PHE A 201 10.68 12.66 -10.43
CA PHE A 201 11.89 12.75 -9.62
C PHE A 201 11.72 13.79 -8.51
N VAL A 202 12.52 13.66 -7.46
CA VAL A 202 12.62 14.68 -6.41
C VAL A 202 13.33 15.89 -6.99
N GLN A 203 12.61 17.00 -7.13
CA GLN A 203 13.11 18.25 -7.65
C GLN A 203 13.79 19.09 -6.56
N GLU A 204 13.25 19.06 -5.35
CA GLU A 204 13.74 19.87 -4.24
C GLU A 204 13.55 19.17 -2.90
N ILE A 205 14.50 19.37 -1.99
CA ILE A 205 14.42 18.96 -0.58
C ILE A 205 14.70 20.19 0.27
N ASP A 206 13.78 20.52 1.17
CA ASP A 206 13.89 21.58 2.18
C ASP A 206 13.78 20.97 3.58
N TYR A 207 14.83 21.11 4.38
CA TYR A 207 14.90 20.60 5.75
C TYR A 207 15.09 21.77 6.71
N LEU A 208 14.15 21.93 7.64
CA LEU A 208 14.13 23.00 8.64
C LEU A 208 14.15 22.38 10.04
N GLU A 209 15.20 22.64 10.83
CA GLU A 209 15.19 22.39 12.26
C GLU A 209 14.44 23.52 12.99
N GLU A 210 13.72 23.19 14.07
CA GLU A 210 13.06 24.20 14.92
C GLU A 210 14.05 25.19 15.55
N GLU A 211 15.32 24.79 15.73
CA GLU A 211 16.42 25.67 16.17
C GLU A 211 16.92 26.63 15.08
N GLY A 212 16.22 26.72 13.95
CA GLY A 212 16.41 27.76 12.91
C GLY A 212 17.33 27.39 11.75
N LYS A 213 17.86 26.15 11.70
CA LYS A 213 18.72 25.71 10.58
C LYS A 213 17.85 25.27 9.40
N SER A 214 17.98 25.97 8.27
CA SER A 214 17.27 25.65 7.02
C SER A 214 18.25 25.24 5.92
N ILE A 215 18.02 24.05 5.37
CA ILE A 215 18.79 23.46 4.29
C ILE A 215 17.87 23.20 3.12
N ARG A 216 18.12 23.90 2.02
CA ARG A 216 17.34 23.74 0.80
C ARG A 216 18.26 23.33 -0.33
N ILE A 217 17.97 22.21 -0.98
CA ILE A 217 18.71 21.72 -2.14
C ILE A 217 17.77 21.45 -3.31
N ASP A 218 18.26 21.70 -4.52
CA ASP A 218 17.55 21.36 -5.76
C ASP A 218 18.34 20.35 -6.61
N ASN A 219 17.58 19.54 -7.34
CA ASN A 219 18.10 18.50 -8.23
C ASN A 219 18.04 18.96 -9.68
N HIS A 220 19.12 18.73 -10.41
CA HIS A 220 19.20 18.97 -11.85
C HIS A 220 19.63 17.68 -12.55
N PRO A 221 18.66 16.93 -13.11
CA PRO A 221 18.96 15.78 -13.94
C PRO A 221 19.69 16.19 -15.22
N TYR A 222 20.71 15.44 -15.61
CA TYR A 222 21.45 15.62 -16.86
C TYR A 222 21.86 14.26 -17.46
N GLN A 223 22.35 14.27 -18.69
CA GLN A 223 22.93 13.10 -19.33
C GLN A 223 24.44 13.29 -19.54
N GLU A 224 25.21 12.28 -19.17
CA GLU A 224 26.65 12.24 -19.41
C GLU A 224 27.02 10.85 -19.93
N ASN A 225 27.61 10.79 -21.13
CA ASN A 225 27.97 9.53 -21.79
C ASN A 225 26.77 8.55 -21.90
N GLY A 226 25.57 9.07 -22.15
CA GLY A 226 24.33 8.28 -22.23
C GLY A 226 23.76 7.83 -20.89
N ALA A 227 24.44 8.06 -19.77
CA ALA A 227 23.94 7.78 -18.43
C ALA A 227 23.19 8.98 -17.85
N LYS A 228 21.99 8.74 -17.29
CA LYS A 228 21.28 9.75 -16.51
C LYS A 228 22.01 9.97 -15.18
N ARG A 229 22.34 11.23 -14.89
CA ARG A 229 22.98 11.66 -13.65
C ARG A 229 22.21 12.83 -13.06
N ASN A 230 22.51 13.13 -11.80
CA ASN A 230 21.96 14.27 -11.07
C ASN A 230 23.13 15.10 -10.56
N TYR A 231 23.02 16.43 -10.63
CA TYR A 231 23.83 17.29 -9.78
C TYR A 231 22.91 18.05 -8.84
N TRP A 232 23.40 18.28 -7.63
CA TRP A 232 22.65 18.90 -6.55
C TRP A 232 23.26 20.26 -6.25
N ARG A 233 22.41 21.26 -6.00
CA ARG A 233 22.87 22.56 -5.50
C ARG A 233 22.25 22.83 -4.16
N ARG A 234 23.00 23.41 -3.25
CA ARG A 234 22.42 24.06 -2.07
C ARG A 234 21.96 25.44 -2.49
N ILE A 235 20.69 25.72 -2.26
CA ILE A 235 20.04 27.00 -2.57
C ILE A 235 19.64 27.77 -1.31
N SER A 236 19.79 27.19 -0.11
CA SER A 236 19.78 27.97 1.13
C SER A 236 21.09 28.75 1.31
N GLY A 237 20.97 30.05 1.60
CA GLY A 237 22.13 30.95 1.69
C GLY A 237 22.77 31.21 0.32
N GLN A 238 24.08 30.97 0.21
CA GLN A 238 24.78 31.07 -1.08
C GLN A 238 24.47 29.84 -1.94
N ILE A 239 24.08 30.08 -3.20
CA ILE A 239 23.88 29.02 -4.19
C ILE A 239 25.24 28.40 -4.53
N ILE A 240 25.43 27.13 -4.19
CA ILE A 240 26.66 26.39 -4.45
C ILE A 240 26.36 25.05 -5.10
N LEU A 241 27.23 24.63 -6.02
CA LEU A 241 27.25 23.25 -6.50
C LEU A 241 27.81 22.35 -5.39
N LEU A 242 27.08 21.30 -5.05
CA LEU A 242 27.49 20.34 -4.02
C LEU A 242 28.40 19.28 -4.64
N GLU A 243 29.27 18.72 -3.81
CA GLU A 243 29.92 17.46 -4.14
C GLU A 243 28.83 16.40 -4.38
N PRO A 244 28.90 15.60 -5.47
CA PRO A 244 27.81 14.70 -5.86
C PRO A 244 27.33 13.78 -4.74
N ARG A 245 28.26 13.30 -3.89
CA ARG A 245 27.95 12.42 -2.76
C ARG A 245 27.00 13.06 -1.74
N LEU A 246 27.18 14.35 -1.43
CA LEU A 246 26.45 15.01 -0.33
C LEU A 246 24.95 15.14 -0.65
N GLY A 247 24.63 15.63 -1.85
CA GLY A 247 23.23 15.73 -2.29
C GLY A 247 22.57 14.36 -2.43
N GLU A 248 23.32 13.39 -2.96
CA GLU A 248 22.83 12.02 -3.15
C GLU A 248 22.59 11.28 -1.82
N GLU A 249 23.40 11.50 -0.79
CA GLU A 249 23.19 10.93 0.55
C GLU A 249 21.92 11.46 1.23
N LEU A 250 21.68 12.78 1.15
CA LEU A 250 20.45 13.38 1.65
C LEU A 250 19.24 12.84 0.88
N TYR A 251 19.31 12.83 -0.46
CA TYR A 251 18.26 12.27 -1.30
C TYR A 251 17.93 10.82 -0.93
N ARG A 252 18.94 9.95 -0.82
CA ARG A 252 18.77 8.53 -0.45
C ARG A 252 18.13 8.38 0.93
N SER A 253 18.55 9.19 1.90
CA SER A 253 17.98 9.17 3.25
C SER A 253 16.49 9.57 3.25
N VAL A 254 16.12 10.53 2.40
CA VAL A 254 14.73 10.99 2.24
C VAL A 254 13.85 9.94 1.55
N ILE A 255 14.28 9.35 0.43
CA ILE A 255 13.48 8.33 -0.28
C ILE A 255 13.40 6.99 0.46
N ALA A 256 14.34 6.72 1.38
CA ALA A 256 14.34 5.56 2.24
C ALA A 256 13.42 5.72 3.47
N LEU A 257 12.85 6.91 3.68
CA LEU A 257 11.97 7.18 4.81
C LEU A 257 10.72 6.28 4.74
N ARG A 258 10.47 5.56 5.84
CA ARG A 258 9.40 4.56 5.91
C ARG A 258 8.62 4.69 7.23
N ALA A 259 7.31 4.53 7.15
CA ALA A 259 6.47 4.27 8.31
C ALA A 259 6.76 2.85 8.82
N GLU A 260 7.37 2.77 10.01
CA GLU A 260 7.73 1.51 10.63
C GLU A 260 6.55 0.91 11.41
N LEU A 261 5.75 1.78 12.04
CA LEU A 261 4.64 1.41 12.90
C LEU A 261 3.52 2.46 12.80
N TYR A 262 2.27 2.01 12.78
CA TYR A 262 1.10 2.88 12.95
C TYR A 262 0.51 2.74 14.36
N PRO A 263 -0.20 3.75 14.89
CA PRO A 263 -0.71 3.72 16.25
C PRO A 263 -1.72 2.60 16.54
N ASP A 264 -2.46 2.12 15.54
CA ASP A 264 -3.47 1.06 15.65
C ASP A 264 -2.97 -0.34 15.28
N GLU A 265 -1.69 -0.52 14.99
CA GLU A 265 -1.11 -1.86 14.87
C GLU A 265 -1.00 -2.52 16.26
N GLU A 266 -0.90 -3.86 16.32
CA GLU A 266 -0.77 -4.64 17.58
C GLU A 266 0.36 -4.11 18.48
N LYS A 267 1.42 -3.57 17.87
CA LYS A 267 2.59 -3.01 18.57
C LYS A 267 2.56 -1.49 18.73
N GLY A 268 1.49 -0.85 18.29
CA GLY A 268 1.26 0.58 18.32
C GLY A 268 0.97 1.11 19.72
N ALA A 269 1.03 2.43 19.88
CA ALA A 269 0.76 3.10 21.15
C ALA A 269 -0.70 3.59 21.29
N GLY A 270 -1.56 3.35 20.30
CA GLY A 270 -2.90 3.92 20.22
C GLY A 270 -2.91 5.37 19.72
N PHE A 271 -4.02 5.79 19.12
CA PHE A 271 -4.13 7.13 18.53
C PHE A 271 -4.26 8.23 19.56
N LYS A 272 -4.78 7.93 20.77
CA LYS A 272 -4.76 8.88 21.88
C LYS A 272 -3.34 9.32 22.21
N VAL A 273 -2.42 8.36 22.33
CA VAL A 273 -1.00 8.65 22.58
C VAL A 273 -0.34 9.27 21.36
N GLY A 274 -0.59 8.73 20.17
CA GLY A 274 -0.08 9.27 18.90
C GLY A 274 -0.39 10.77 18.71
N ASN A 275 -1.64 11.17 18.95
CA ASN A 275 -2.08 12.57 18.83
C ASN A 275 -1.48 13.49 19.90
N LEU A 276 -1.16 12.97 21.10
CA LEU A 276 -0.46 13.73 22.13
C LEU A 276 1.01 13.96 21.75
N LEU A 277 1.67 12.95 21.20
CA LEU A 277 3.09 13.00 20.82
C LEU A 277 3.33 13.81 19.54
N ALA A 278 2.40 13.74 18.59
CA ALA A 278 2.42 14.45 17.33
C ALA A 278 1.09 15.19 17.14
N PRO A 279 0.90 16.32 17.83
CA PRO A 279 -0.33 17.08 17.68
C PRO A 279 -0.42 17.70 16.29
N GLN A 280 -1.65 17.83 15.80
CA GLN A 280 -1.93 18.32 14.45
C GLN A 280 -1.66 19.84 14.26
N GLY A 281 -1.22 20.56 15.30
CA GLY A 281 -0.87 21.99 15.19
C GLY A 281 0.33 22.25 14.26
N ALA A 282 0.44 23.49 13.75
CA ALA A 282 1.61 23.95 13.00
C ALA A 282 2.83 24.23 13.89
N ARG A 283 2.60 24.52 15.17
CA ARG A 283 3.63 24.68 16.20
C ARG A 283 3.24 23.85 17.40
N SER A 284 4.20 23.07 17.88
CA SER A 284 4.07 22.23 19.06
C SER A 284 5.41 22.23 19.78
N GLN A 285 5.37 22.21 21.12
CA GLN A 285 6.56 22.01 21.95
C GLN A 285 7.28 20.67 21.69
N PHE A 286 6.63 19.76 20.97
CA PHE A 286 7.17 18.46 20.58
C PHE A 286 7.82 18.48 19.20
N SER A 287 7.71 19.55 18.42
CA SER A 287 8.27 19.63 17.06
C SER A 287 9.80 19.59 17.11
N LEU A 288 10.44 18.87 16.18
CA LEU A 288 11.89 18.81 16.03
C LEU A 288 12.34 19.45 14.72
N ALA A 289 11.72 19.03 13.63
CA ALA A 289 12.09 19.44 12.29
C ALA A 289 10.93 19.27 11.32
N THR A 290 10.95 20.05 10.25
CA THR A 290 10.09 19.90 9.09
C THR A 290 10.94 19.53 7.88
N LEU A 291 10.53 18.51 7.14
CA LEU A 291 11.11 18.14 5.85
C LEU A 291 10.06 18.32 4.78
N LYS A 292 10.37 19.08 3.75
CA LYS A 292 9.53 19.28 2.58
C LYS A 292 10.24 18.74 1.34
N VAL A 293 9.51 17.96 0.55
CA VAL A 293 10.00 17.31 -0.67
C VAL A 293 9.09 17.73 -1.81
N SER A 294 9.65 18.41 -2.80
CA SER A 294 8.93 18.80 -4.01
C SER A 294 9.26 17.84 -5.14
N LEU A 295 8.23 17.32 -5.80
CA LEU A 295 8.35 16.41 -6.93
C LEU A 295 8.18 17.16 -8.25
N SER A 296 8.78 16.63 -9.32
CA SER A 296 8.71 17.24 -10.65
C SER A 296 7.29 17.35 -11.23
N GLY A 297 6.33 16.57 -10.72
CA GLY A 297 4.91 16.69 -11.08
C GLY A 297 4.18 17.87 -10.42
N GLY A 298 4.87 18.64 -9.57
CA GLY A 298 4.31 19.78 -8.84
C GLY A 298 3.69 19.41 -7.48
N ASP A 299 3.75 18.13 -7.10
CA ASP A 299 3.34 17.64 -5.78
C ASP A 299 4.38 17.97 -4.71
N GLU A 300 3.88 18.21 -3.50
CA GLU A 300 4.67 18.54 -2.33
C GLU A 300 4.30 17.63 -1.16
N LEU A 301 5.32 17.02 -0.56
CA LEU A 301 5.23 16.24 0.66
C LEU A 301 5.89 16.99 1.80
N MET A 302 5.14 17.27 2.86
CA MET A 302 5.67 17.85 4.08
C MET A 302 5.59 16.84 5.22
N PHE A 303 6.70 16.60 5.88
CA PHE A 303 6.86 15.77 7.05
C PHE A 303 7.16 16.64 8.26
N ARG A 304 6.44 16.43 9.35
CA ARG A 304 6.72 17.06 10.66
C ARG A 304 7.18 15.99 11.62
N PHE A 305 8.44 16.06 12.01
CA PHE A 305 9.05 15.15 12.98
C PHE A 305 8.92 15.70 14.39
N HIS A 306 8.58 14.84 15.34
CA HIS A 306 8.39 15.20 16.75
C HIS A 306 9.39 14.47 17.66
N LYS A 307 9.44 14.89 18.93
CA LYS A 307 10.38 14.39 19.94
C LYS A 307 10.39 12.85 19.99
N PRO A 308 11.58 12.22 20.14
CA PRO A 308 11.67 10.78 20.17
C PRO A 308 10.85 10.19 21.34
N THR A 309 10.26 9.04 21.11
CA THR A 309 9.48 8.31 22.10
C THR A 309 9.88 6.84 22.09
N GLU A 310 9.64 6.14 23.19
CA GLU A 310 9.88 4.71 23.29
C GLU A 310 8.55 3.97 23.24
N ILE A 311 8.41 3.07 22.26
CA ILE A 311 7.23 2.21 22.09
C ILE A 311 7.74 0.77 22.06
N GLN A 312 7.30 -0.03 23.02
CA GLN A 312 7.70 -1.44 23.15
C GLN A 312 9.23 -1.67 23.12
N GLY A 313 10.00 -0.85 23.82
CA GLY A 313 11.46 -1.00 23.93
C GLY A 313 12.25 -0.53 22.69
N LYS A 314 11.58 0.08 21.70
CA LYS A 314 12.22 0.68 20.53
C LYS A 314 11.96 2.18 20.47
N ARG A 315 12.96 2.94 20.02
CA ARG A 315 12.85 4.39 19.86
C ARG A 315 12.34 4.77 18.48
N PHE A 316 11.31 5.61 18.48
CA PHE A 316 10.63 6.11 17.31
C PHE A 316 10.53 7.62 17.31
N ILE A 317 10.36 8.18 16.10
CA ILE A 317 10.06 9.58 15.86
C ILE A 317 8.60 9.66 15.39
N PRO A 318 7.69 10.15 16.24
CA PRO A 318 6.32 10.43 15.84
C PRO A 318 6.31 11.46 14.72
N THR A 319 5.61 11.16 13.63
CA THR A 319 5.67 11.92 12.38
C THR A 319 4.28 12.10 11.82
N ILE A 320 4.06 13.27 11.20
CA ILE A 320 2.87 13.57 10.42
C ILE A 320 3.31 13.86 9.00
N ARG A 321 2.62 13.27 8.01
CA ARG A 321 2.77 13.62 6.61
C ARG A 321 1.59 14.46 6.13
N ILE A 322 1.90 15.46 5.31
CA ILE A 322 0.93 16.37 4.70
C ILE A 322 1.22 16.41 3.20
N TRP A 323 0.22 16.09 2.41
CA TRP A 323 0.23 16.16 0.95
C TRP A 323 -0.36 17.49 0.50
N ASN A 324 0.41 18.27 -0.27
CA ASN A 324 0.00 19.52 -0.91
C ASN A 324 -0.71 20.53 0.02
N GLY A 325 -0.46 20.43 1.33
CA GLY A 325 -1.15 21.21 2.37
C GLY A 325 -2.62 20.85 2.61
N SER A 326 -3.23 19.99 1.79
CA SER A 326 -4.68 19.71 1.81
C SER A 326 -5.03 18.38 2.49
N PHE A 327 -4.22 17.34 2.27
CA PHE A 327 -4.45 16.02 2.87
C PHE A 327 -3.43 15.78 3.97
N LYS A 328 -3.92 15.55 5.18
CA LYS A 328 -3.10 15.43 6.37
C LYS A 328 -3.34 14.10 7.04
N GLU A 329 -2.28 13.31 7.13
CA GLU A 329 -2.36 11.99 7.74
C GLU A 329 -2.38 12.10 9.27
N PRO A 330 -3.05 11.15 9.94
CA PRO A 330 -2.83 10.90 11.36
C PRO A 330 -1.35 10.56 11.66
N PRO A 331 -0.93 10.63 12.92
CA PRO A 331 0.44 10.31 13.30
C PRO A 331 0.84 8.87 12.97
N PHE A 332 2.08 8.69 12.53
CA PHE A 332 2.74 7.39 12.40
C PHE A 332 4.17 7.49 12.94
N TYR A 333 4.86 6.36 13.03
CA TYR A 333 6.19 6.28 13.65
C TYR A 333 7.25 5.88 12.62
N VAL A 334 8.32 6.68 12.54
CA VAL A 334 9.54 6.33 11.80
C VAL A 334 10.66 6.00 12.78
N THR A 335 11.67 5.25 12.36
CA THR A 335 12.79 4.92 13.26
C THR A 335 13.65 6.16 13.56
N GLU A 336 14.17 6.25 14.80
CA GLU A 336 15.12 7.30 15.17
C GLU A 336 16.36 7.30 14.26
N GLU A 337 16.83 6.11 13.85
CA GLU A 337 17.95 5.98 12.92
C GLU A 337 17.67 6.64 11.56
N SER A 338 16.48 6.46 10.98
CA SER A 338 16.12 7.05 9.69
C SER A 338 16.09 8.58 9.77
N PHE A 339 15.49 9.13 10.83
CA PHE A 339 15.48 10.56 11.07
C PHE A 339 16.90 11.11 11.28
N ARG A 340 17.73 10.42 12.08
CA ARG A 340 19.12 10.82 12.33
C ARG A 340 19.93 10.89 11.04
N LYS A 341 19.79 9.92 10.13
CA LYS A 341 20.46 9.93 8.81
C LYS A 341 20.10 11.16 7.98
N ILE A 342 18.82 11.56 7.98
CA ILE A 342 18.37 12.78 7.30
C ILE A 342 19.03 14.01 7.94
N LYS A 343 18.98 14.12 9.27
CA LYS A 343 19.58 15.23 10.01
C LYS A 343 21.09 15.36 9.79
N GLU A 344 21.81 14.25 9.87
CA GLU A 344 23.27 14.21 9.63
C GLU A 344 23.61 14.60 8.20
N SER A 345 22.91 14.05 7.21
CA SER A 345 23.13 14.37 5.79
C SER A 345 22.82 15.84 5.50
N ALA A 346 21.74 16.40 6.05
CA ALA A 346 21.42 17.82 5.94
C ALA A 346 22.50 18.71 6.58
N GLY A 347 23.05 18.31 7.75
CA GLY A 347 24.15 19.01 8.40
C GLY A 347 25.47 18.96 7.62
N LEU A 348 25.71 17.92 6.82
CA LEU A 348 26.87 17.88 5.91
C LEU A 348 26.68 18.82 4.72
N VAL A 349 25.47 18.90 4.17
CA VAL A 349 25.11 19.85 3.11
C VAL A 349 25.23 21.30 3.59
N GLU A 350 24.83 21.59 4.82
CA GLU A 350 25.02 22.91 5.45
C GLU A 350 26.50 23.34 5.42
N LYS A 351 27.39 22.44 5.85
CA LYS A 351 28.83 22.73 6.00
C LYS A 351 29.59 22.63 4.68
N ALA A 352 28.92 22.28 3.59
CA ALA A 352 29.54 22.11 2.29
C ALA A 352 30.08 23.43 1.74
N SER A 353 31.26 23.33 1.13
CA SER A 353 31.89 24.38 0.33
C SER A 353 31.58 24.19 -1.15
N ILE A 354 31.82 25.22 -1.96
CA ILE A 354 31.66 25.16 -3.42
C ILE A 354 32.49 23.99 -3.97
N TRP A 355 31.82 23.06 -4.66
CA TRP A 355 32.51 21.99 -5.38
C TRP A 355 33.00 22.50 -6.73
N VAL A 356 34.32 22.41 -6.95
CA VAL A 356 34.96 22.65 -8.24
C VAL A 356 35.44 21.30 -8.75
N ALA A 357 34.93 20.86 -9.90
CA ALA A 357 35.33 19.59 -10.49
C ALA A 357 36.86 19.51 -10.65
N PRO A 358 37.50 18.37 -10.33
CA PRO A 358 38.93 18.21 -10.52
C PRO A 358 39.30 18.51 -11.97
N LYS A 359 40.33 19.35 -12.20
CA LYS A 359 40.84 19.55 -13.56
C LYS A 359 41.28 18.20 -14.12
N PRO A 360 40.85 17.82 -15.33
CA PRO A 360 41.32 16.59 -15.95
C PRO A 360 42.85 16.63 -16.02
N PRO A 361 43.55 15.50 -15.81
CA PRO A 361 45.00 15.47 -15.92
C PRO A 361 45.40 16.05 -17.28
N LYS A 362 46.31 17.02 -17.28
CA LYS A 362 46.91 17.52 -18.53
C LYS A 362 47.44 16.29 -19.26
N LYS A 363 46.91 16.01 -20.46
CA LYS A 363 47.50 15.03 -21.37
C LYS A 363 48.98 15.41 -21.51
N ARG A 364 49.86 14.55 -21.02
CA ARG A 364 51.30 14.69 -21.18
C ARG A 364 51.69 14.33 -22.59
#